data_AF-A0A5C4VXX3-F1
#
_entry.id   AF-A0A5C4VXX3-F1
#
_cell.length_a   1.000
_cell.length_b   1.000
_cell.length_c   1.000
_cell.angle_alpha   90.00
_cell.angle_beta   90.00
_cell.angle_gamma   90.00
#
_symmetry.space_group_name_H-M   'P 1'
#
loop_
_entity.id
_entity.type
_entity.pdbx_description
1 polymer ?
#
loop_
_entity_poly.entity_id
_entity_poly.type
_entity_poly.pdbx_seq_one_letter_code
_entity_poly.pdbx_strand_id
1 'polypeptide(L)'
;MADTRTKLLEAALVTLGKHGIAGTSARTIAAEAGVNQALVFYHFGSVDQLLVAACEHGSRQRVALYRARFASVTSLRELLDLGRSLHAEERAEGSVAALAQLLAGGQTDPKLAPATTVGLNLWIEEVRQALERVLATSPLAEFVDVPGLARATAAAFVGLELYEGVDPEGAGQAFDALEGLVALAGALDEMGPLVRRAARARLRRHS
;
A
#
# COMPACT_ATOMS: atom_id res chain seq x y z
N MET A 1 -15.01 -10.13 -22.86
CA MET A 1 -13.84 -11.00 -22.67
C MET A 1 -12.61 -10.12 -22.64
N ALA A 2 -11.78 -10.23 -21.60
CA ALA A 2 -10.52 -9.49 -21.54
C ALA A 2 -9.60 -9.90 -22.70
N ASP A 3 -8.86 -8.95 -23.26
CA ASP A 3 -7.86 -9.25 -24.29
C ASP A 3 -6.71 -10.09 -23.70
N THR A 4 -5.93 -10.73 -24.58
CA THR A 4 -4.81 -11.60 -24.18
C THR A 4 -3.78 -10.90 -23.30
N ARG A 5 -3.52 -9.61 -23.54
CA ARG A 5 -2.57 -8.83 -22.75
C ARG A 5 -3.08 -8.71 -21.30
N THR A 6 -4.36 -8.39 -21.10
CA THR A 6 -4.98 -8.34 -19.76
C THR A 6 -4.99 -9.70 -19.08
N LYS A 7 -5.31 -10.79 -19.79
CA LYS A 7 -5.26 -12.15 -19.22
C LYS A 7 -3.86 -12.49 -18.68
N LEU A 8 -2.81 -12.09 -19.40
CA LEU A 8 -1.43 -12.32 -18.96
C LEU A 8 -1.08 -11.47 -17.72
N LEU A 9 -1.58 -10.23 -17.62
CA LEU A 9 -1.38 -9.38 -16.44
C LEU A 9 -2.05 -9.99 -15.20
N GLU A 10 -3.31 -10.39 -15.31
CA GLU A 10 -4.07 -11.03 -14.23
C GLU A 10 -3.43 -12.36 -13.80
N ALA A 11 -3.07 -13.21 -14.77
CA ALA A 11 -2.40 -14.48 -14.50
C ALA A 11 -1.03 -14.30 -13.83
N ALA A 12 -0.28 -13.24 -14.16
CA ALA A 12 0.99 -12.95 -13.52
C ALA A 12 0.82 -12.60 -12.02
N LEU A 13 -0.19 -11.79 -11.68
CA LEU A 13 -0.52 -11.48 -10.28
C LEU A 13 -0.92 -12.73 -9.50
N VAL A 14 -1.76 -13.58 -10.10
CA VAL A 14 -2.19 -14.83 -9.48
C VAL A 14 -1.03 -15.80 -9.30
N THR A 15 -0.15 -15.91 -10.31
CA THR A 15 1.06 -16.76 -10.24
C THR A 15 1.99 -16.30 -9.13
N LEU A 16 2.22 -14.98 -8.99
CA LEU A 16 3.03 -14.41 -7.91
C LEU A 16 2.46 -14.74 -6.53
N GLY A 17 1.15 -14.59 -6.34
CA GLY A 17 0.49 -14.92 -5.07
C GLY A 17 0.54 -16.40 -4.71
N LYS A 18 0.34 -17.30 -5.69
CA LYS A 18 0.29 -18.76 -5.48
C LYS A 18 1.67 -19.41 -5.37
N HIS A 19 2.62 -18.95 -6.18
CA HIS A 19 3.90 -19.64 -6.40
C HIS A 19 5.13 -18.83 -5.98
N GLY A 20 4.92 -17.59 -5.53
CA GLY A 20 6.00 -16.65 -5.22
C GLY A 20 6.80 -16.26 -6.46
N ILE A 21 7.79 -15.39 -6.24
CA ILE A 21 8.59 -14.89 -7.36
C ILE A 21 9.46 -15.98 -8.02
N ALA A 22 10.00 -16.91 -7.23
CA ALA A 22 10.82 -18.01 -7.73
C ALA A 22 10.04 -19.02 -8.60
N GLY A 23 8.74 -19.18 -8.37
CA GLY A 23 7.86 -20.04 -9.17
C GLY A 23 7.28 -19.33 -10.41
N THR A 24 7.57 -18.04 -10.59
CA THR A 24 6.97 -17.21 -11.64
C THR A 24 7.85 -17.22 -12.90
N SER A 25 7.29 -17.70 -14.01
CA SER A 25 7.98 -17.84 -15.29
C SER A 25 7.00 -17.66 -16.46
N ALA A 26 7.49 -17.41 -17.68
CA ALA A 26 6.62 -17.33 -18.86
C ALA A 26 5.74 -18.58 -19.03
N ARG A 27 6.27 -19.77 -18.70
CA ARG A 27 5.54 -21.03 -18.75
C ARG A 27 4.42 -21.09 -17.72
N THR A 28 4.71 -20.78 -16.45
CA THR A 28 3.72 -20.86 -15.37
C THR A 28 2.64 -19.80 -15.52
N ILE A 29 2.99 -18.58 -15.92
CA ILE A 29 2.02 -17.51 -16.20
C ILE A 29 1.12 -17.86 -17.38
N ALA A 30 1.70 -18.34 -18.49
CA ALA A 30 0.90 -18.68 -19.67
C ALA A 30 -0.04 -19.86 -19.42
N ALA A 31 0.37 -20.83 -18.59
CA ALA A 31 -0.49 -21.90 -18.14
C ALA A 31 -1.67 -21.37 -17.30
N GLU A 32 -1.42 -20.47 -16.34
CA GLU A 32 -2.48 -19.82 -15.54
C GLU A 32 -3.43 -18.98 -16.42
N ALA A 33 -2.90 -18.30 -17.45
CA ALA A 33 -3.71 -17.53 -18.41
C ALA A 33 -4.47 -18.39 -19.43
N GLY A 34 -4.13 -19.69 -19.55
CA GLY A 34 -4.67 -20.57 -20.59
C GLY A 34 -4.26 -20.17 -22.01
N VAL A 35 -3.03 -19.65 -22.19
CA VAL A 35 -2.52 -19.18 -23.49
C VAL A 35 -1.13 -19.74 -23.82
N ASN A 36 -0.64 -19.50 -25.04
CA ASN A 36 0.70 -19.90 -25.45
C ASN A 36 1.76 -18.97 -24.81
N GLN A 37 2.81 -19.54 -24.20
CA GLN A 37 3.92 -18.80 -23.58
C GLN A 37 4.64 -17.81 -24.52
N ALA A 38 4.62 -18.05 -25.84
CA ALA A 38 5.18 -17.11 -26.82
C ALA A 38 4.49 -15.73 -26.76
N LEU A 39 3.23 -15.68 -26.30
CA LEU A 39 2.47 -14.43 -26.17
C LEU A 39 2.99 -13.53 -25.05
N VAL A 40 3.67 -14.09 -24.03
CA VAL A 40 4.36 -13.29 -23.00
C VAL A 40 5.42 -12.42 -23.67
N PHE A 41 6.29 -13.05 -24.47
CA PHE A 41 7.37 -12.34 -25.16
C PHE A 41 6.85 -11.40 -26.25
N TYR A 42 5.78 -11.79 -26.96
CA TYR A 42 5.14 -10.93 -27.96
C TYR A 42 4.56 -9.64 -27.35
N HIS A 43 3.87 -9.73 -26.21
CA HIS A 43 3.19 -8.57 -25.62
C HIS A 43 4.07 -7.72 -24.70
N PHE A 44 5.09 -8.31 -24.06
CA PHE A 44 5.85 -7.66 -22.99
C PHE A 44 7.36 -7.70 -23.19
N GLY A 45 7.88 -8.51 -24.11
CA GLY A 45 9.32 -8.67 -24.37
C GLY A 45 10.06 -9.52 -23.34
N SER A 46 9.69 -9.47 -22.06
CA SER A 46 10.24 -10.34 -21.01
C SER A 46 9.24 -10.63 -19.90
N VAL A 47 9.56 -11.61 -19.04
CA VAL A 47 8.79 -11.88 -17.82
C VAL A 47 8.88 -10.69 -16.87
N ASP A 48 10.07 -10.11 -16.65
CA ASP A 48 10.25 -8.95 -15.77
C ASP A 48 9.35 -7.77 -16.18
N GLN A 49 9.26 -7.48 -17.48
CA GLN A 49 8.39 -6.42 -18.01
C GLN A 49 6.90 -6.74 -17.86
N LEU A 50 6.53 -8.02 -17.98
CA LEU A 50 5.18 -8.47 -17.64
C LEU A 50 4.89 -8.27 -16.14
N LEU A 51 5.80 -8.62 -15.25
CA LEU A 51 5.62 -8.43 -13.80
C LEU A 51 5.50 -6.95 -13.43
N VAL A 52 6.30 -6.09 -14.07
CA VAL A 52 6.20 -4.63 -13.94
C VAL A 52 4.81 -4.15 -14.33
N ALA A 53 4.36 -4.51 -15.54
CA ALA A 53 3.05 -4.10 -16.04
C ALA A 53 1.90 -4.68 -15.19
N ALA A 54 2.05 -5.91 -14.69
CA ALA A 54 1.06 -6.60 -13.88
C ALA A 54 0.87 -5.92 -12.53
N CYS A 55 1.97 -5.59 -11.84
CA CYS A 55 1.94 -4.85 -10.58
C CYS A 55 1.26 -3.50 -10.73
N GLU A 56 1.61 -2.77 -11.79
CA GLU A 56 1.05 -1.46 -12.11
C GLU A 56 -0.46 -1.56 -12.44
N HIS A 57 -0.85 -2.59 -13.19
CA HIS A 57 -2.25 -2.87 -13.52
C HIS A 57 -3.07 -3.21 -12.27
N GLY A 58 -2.58 -4.12 -11.44
CA GLY A 58 -3.24 -4.52 -10.19
C GLY A 58 -3.39 -3.33 -9.23
N SER A 59 -2.31 -2.58 -9.00
CA SER A 59 -2.36 -1.38 -8.14
C SER A 59 -3.36 -0.35 -8.64
N ARG A 60 -3.44 -0.10 -9.96
CA ARG A 60 -4.45 0.81 -10.52
C ARG A 60 -5.88 0.34 -10.29
N GLN A 61 -6.15 -0.95 -10.48
CA GLN A 61 -7.48 -1.51 -10.24
C GLN A 61 -7.90 -1.38 -8.77
N ARG A 62 -7.00 -1.72 -7.84
CA ARG A 62 -7.27 -1.62 -6.40
C ARG A 62 -7.43 -0.17 -5.94
N VAL A 63 -6.53 0.73 -6.35
CA VAL A 63 -6.65 2.16 -6.05
C VAL A 63 -7.97 2.72 -6.60
N ALA A 64 -8.37 2.34 -7.82
CA ALA A 64 -9.65 2.78 -8.37
C ALA A 64 -10.85 2.30 -7.55
N LEU A 65 -10.80 1.09 -6.98
CA LEU A 65 -11.84 0.55 -6.10
C LEU A 65 -12.00 1.38 -4.82
N TYR A 66 -10.90 1.85 -4.24
CA TYR A 66 -10.91 2.51 -2.93
C TYR A 66 -10.82 4.04 -2.96
N ARG A 67 -10.54 4.63 -4.12
CA ARG A 67 -10.40 6.09 -4.29
C ARG A 67 -11.55 6.88 -3.67
N ALA A 68 -12.79 6.45 -3.90
CA ALA A 68 -13.97 7.12 -3.34
C ALA A 68 -13.99 7.08 -1.80
N ARG A 69 -13.53 5.96 -1.19
CA ARG A 69 -13.45 5.79 0.27
C ARG A 69 -12.33 6.66 0.86
N PHE A 70 -11.17 6.75 0.22
CA PHE A 70 -10.12 7.69 0.63
C PHE A 70 -10.57 9.16 0.55
N ALA A 71 -11.34 9.50 -0.49
CA ALA A 71 -11.88 10.85 -0.68
C ALA A 71 -12.91 11.24 0.39
N SER A 72 -13.64 10.27 0.96
CA SER A 72 -14.62 10.52 2.03
C SER A 72 -14.03 10.63 3.44
N VAL A 73 -12.74 10.32 3.63
CA VAL A 73 -12.09 10.41 4.94
C VAL A 73 -11.89 11.87 5.35
N THR A 74 -12.35 12.20 6.55
CA THR A 74 -12.32 13.56 7.14
C THR A 74 -11.63 13.64 8.51
N SER A 75 -11.27 12.50 9.11
CA SER A 75 -10.50 12.46 10.35
C SER A 75 -9.41 11.37 10.35
N LEU A 76 -8.42 11.49 11.25
CA LEU A 76 -7.39 10.47 11.44
C LEU A 76 -7.97 9.12 11.89
N ARG A 77 -9.08 9.14 12.64
CA ARG A 77 -9.81 7.93 13.05
C ARG A 77 -10.41 7.22 11.84
N GLU A 78 -11.13 7.96 10.99
CA GLU A 78 -11.68 7.40 9.75
C GLU A 78 -10.59 6.87 8.82
N LEU A 79 -9.41 7.52 8.77
CA LEU A 79 -8.28 7.02 7.98
C LEU A 79 -7.75 5.69 8.50
N LEU A 80 -7.62 5.55 9.82
CA LEU A 80 -7.20 4.30 10.45
C LEU A 80 -8.22 3.18 10.24
N ASP A 81 -9.51 3.48 10.43
CA ASP A 81 -10.60 2.52 10.22
C ASP A 81 -10.66 2.06 8.76
N LEU A 82 -10.47 2.99 7.81
CA LEU A 82 -10.32 2.65 6.40
C LEU A 82 -9.12 1.73 6.19
N GLY A 83 -7.94 2.08 6.73
CA GLY A 83 -6.74 1.25 6.65
C GLY A 83 -6.98 -0.18 7.13
N ARG A 84 -7.61 -0.37 8.30
CA ARG A 84 -7.96 -1.70 8.82
C ARG A 84 -8.93 -2.47 7.92
N SER A 85 -9.95 -1.80 7.39
CA SER A 85 -10.90 -2.42 6.45
C SER A 85 -10.22 -2.85 5.16
N LEU A 86 -9.39 -1.98 4.58
CA LEU A 86 -8.63 -2.29 3.37
C LEU A 86 -7.66 -3.44 3.59
N HIS A 87 -6.99 -3.47 4.74
CA HIS A 87 -6.12 -4.57 5.14
C HIS A 87 -6.87 -5.92 5.15
N ALA A 88 -8.01 -5.98 5.83
CA ALA A 88 -8.82 -7.19 5.86
C ALA A 88 -9.32 -7.63 4.46
N GLU A 89 -9.70 -6.67 3.60
CA GLU A 89 -10.16 -6.90 2.23
C GLU A 89 -9.02 -7.37 1.30
N GLU A 90 -7.88 -6.68 1.31
CA GLU A 90 -6.71 -7.03 0.49
C GLU A 90 -6.14 -8.40 0.87
N ARG A 91 -6.14 -8.74 2.16
CA ARG A 91 -5.69 -10.03 2.65
C ARG A 91 -6.55 -11.17 2.12
N ALA A 92 -7.86 -10.98 2.05
CA ALA A 92 -8.78 -11.97 1.51
C ALA A 92 -8.54 -12.21 -0.01
N GLU A 93 -8.06 -11.20 -0.73
CA GLU A 93 -7.77 -11.28 -2.15
C GLU A 93 -6.33 -11.72 -2.48
N GLY A 94 -5.39 -11.66 -1.52
CA GLY A 94 -3.98 -12.05 -1.73
C GLY A 94 -3.15 -11.05 -2.56
N SER A 95 -3.71 -9.87 -2.83
CA SER A 95 -3.13 -8.79 -3.64
C SER A 95 -1.80 -8.27 -3.04
N VAL A 96 -1.76 -8.07 -1.72
CA VAL A 96 -0.55 -7.55 -1.04
C VAL A 96 0.58 -8.59 -1.02
N ALA A 97 0.28 -9.88 -0.98
CA ALA A 97 1.29 -10.93 -1.03
C ALA A 97 2.08 -10.90 -2.37
N ALA A 98 1.39 -10.67 -3.50
CA ALA A 98 2.05 -10.52 -4.80
C ALA A 98 2.96 -9.28 -4.84
N LEU A 99 2.50 -8.14 -4.30
CA LEU A 99 3.31 -6.93 -4.17
C LEU A 99 4.54 -7.14 -3.28
N ALA A 100 4.39 -7.83 -2.16
CA ALA A 100 5.48 -8.13 -1.24
C ALA A 100 6.56 -9.00 -1.88
N GLN A 101 6.18 -10.00 -2.67
CA GLN A 101 7.12 -10.82 -3.44
C GLN A 101 7.92 -9.98 -4.44
N LEU A 102 7.27 -9.03 -5.12
CA LEU A 102 7.95 -8.10 -6.03
C LEU A 102 8.86 -7.11 -5.29
N LEU A 103 8.45 -6.62 -4.12
CA LEU A 103 9.27 -5.76 -3.27
C LEU A 103 10.53 -6.48 -2.79
N ALA A 104 10.39 -7.73 -2.33
CA ALA A 104 11.53 -8.56 -1.97
C ALA A 104 12.45 -8.80 -3.18
N GLY A 105 11.89 -9.16 -4.33
CA GLY A 105 12.64 -9.36 -5.57
C GLY A 105 13.40 -8.10 -6.01
N GLY A 106 12.77 -6.93 -5.92
CA GLY A 106 13.34 -5.63 -6.28
C GLY A 106 14.54 -5.20 -5.44
N GLN A 107 14.73 -5.77 -4.24
CA GLN A 107 15.95 -5.55 -3.45
C GLN A 107 17.18 -6.21 -4.07
N THR A 108 16.98 -7.30 -4.81
CA THR A 108 18.05 -8.11 -5.42
C THR A 108 18.14 -7.97 -6.93
N ASP A 109 17.05 -7.58 -7.60
CA ASP A 109 16.99 -7.33 -9.04
C ASP A 109 16.47 -5.90 -9.32
N PRO A 110 17.35 -4.97 -9.72
CA PRO A 110 16.98 -3.59 -10.01
C PRO A 110 15.92 -3.44 -11.11
N LYS A 111 15.73 -4.43 -11.98
CA LYS A 111 14.72 -4.38 -13.05
C LYS A 111 13.29 -4.43 -12.52
N LEU A 112 13.10 -4.96 -11.30
CA LEU A 112 11.79 -5.07 -10.66
C LEU A 112 11.45 -3.84 -9.79
N ALA A 113 12.44 -3.04 -9.41
CA ALA A 113 12.22 -1.84 -8.60
C ALA A 113 11.26 -0.80 -9.22
N PRO A 114 11.25 -0.57 -10.55
CA PRO A 114 10.26 0.33 -11.17
C PRO A 114 8.82 -0.13 -10.97
N ALA A 115 8.55 -1.45 -11.02
CA ALA A 115 7.23 -2.03 -10.83
C ALA A 115 6.62 -1.63 -9.49
N THR A 116 7.40 -1.87 -8.44
CA THR A 116 6.97 -1.69 -7.06
C THR A 116 6.88 -0.21 -6.73
N THR A 117 7.80 0.60 -7.26
CA THR A 117 7.78 2.05 -7.10
C THR A 117 6.51 2.66 -7.69
N VAL A 118 6.15 2.33 -8.93
CA VAL A 118 4.95 2.92 -9.57
C VAL A 118 3.67 2.46 -8.85
N GLY A 119 3.56 1.16 -8.55
CA GLY A 119 2.39 0.62 -7.83
C GLY A 119 2.19 1.26 -6.45
N LEU A 120 3.25 1.33 -5.65
CA LEU A 120 3.21 1.95 -4.32
C LEU A 120 2.89 3.45 -4.40
N ASN A 121 3.43 4.17 -5.38
CA ASN A 121 3.18 5.60 -5.52
C ASN A 121 1.69 5.91 -5.76
N LEU A 122 0.95 5.03 -6.44
CA LEU A 122 -0.49 5.21 -6.62
C LEU A 122 -1.24 5.17 -5.27
N TRP A 123 -0.85 4.27 -4.38
CA TRP A 123 -1.42 4.18 -3.04
C TRP A 123 -0.97 5.30 -2.11
N ILE A 124 0.33 5.62 -2.12
CA ILE A 124 0.92 6.72 -1.34
C ILE A 124 0.20 8.02 -1.67
N GLU A 125 -0.16 8.24 -2.93
CA GLU A 125 -0.85 9.45 -3.36
C GLU A 125 -2.27 9.58 -2.77
N GLU A 126 -3.06 8.50 -2.72
CA GLU A 126 -4.38 8.52 -2.08
C GLU A 126 -4.26 8.75 -0.56
N VAL A 127 -3.28 8.12 0.09
CA VAL A 127 -3.00 8.31 1.52
C VAL A 127 -2.54 9.74 1.80
N ARG A 128 -1.66 10.30 0.96
CA ARG A 128 -1.18 11.69 1.06
C ARG A 128 -2.36 12.66 0.98
N GLN A 129 -3.22 12.52 -0.02
CA GLN A 129 -4.40 13.39 -0.17
C GLN A 129 -5.35 13.28 1.03
N ALA A 130 -5.52 12.08 1.60
CA ALA A 130 -6.28 11.92 2.83
C ALA A 130 -5.62 12.61 4.02
N LEU A 131 -4.32 12.41 4.23
CA LEU A 131 -3.56 13.05 5.30
C LEU A 131 -3.58 14.59 5.19
N GLU A 132 -3.41 15.15 4.01
CA GLU A 132 -3.50 16.60 3.78
C GLU A 132 -4.85 17.16 4.21
N ARG A 133 -5.94 16.45 3.89
CA ARG A 133 -7.29 16.86 4.23
C ARG A 133 -7.56 16.80 5.73
N VAL A 134 -7.23 15.69 6.37
CA VAL A 134 -7.52 15.49 7.80
C VAL A 134 -6.62 16.35 8.68
N LEU A 135 -5.40 16.67 8.22
CA LEU A 135 -4.47 17.53 8.96
C LEU A 135 -4.64 19.02 8.66
N ALA A 136 -5.38 19.41 7.61
CA ALA A 136 -5.51 20.81 7.19
C ALA A 136 -5.90 21.78 8.33
N THR A 137 -6.71 21.32 9.27
CA THR A 137 -7.15 22.10 10.45
C THR A 137 -6.48 21.68 11.75
N SER A 138 -5.64 20.65 11.72
CA SER A 138 -4.98 20.13 12.92
C SER A 138 -3.74 20.96 13.26
N PRO A 139 -3.52 21.32 14.55
CA PRO A 139 -2.23 21.84 15.01
C PRO A 139 -1.04 20.92 14.70
N LEU A 140 -1.25 19.63 14.42
CA LEU A 140 -0.17 18.69 14.08
C LEU A 140 0.46 18.96 12.71
N ALA A 141 -0.24 19.64 11.80
CA ALA A 141 0.24 19.89 10.43
C ALA A 141 1.59 20.61 10.37
N GLU A 142 1.94 21.42 11.37
CA GLU A 142 3.22 22.14 11.42
C GLU A 142 4.41 21.25 11.87
N PHE A 143 4.13 20.05 12.38
CA PHE A 143 5.12 19.13 12.94
C PHE A 143 5.32 17.87 12.10
N VAL A 144 4.50 17.70 11.06
CA VAL A 144 4.45 16.46 10.27
C VAL A 144 4.81 16.76 8.82
N ASP A 145 5.81 16.06 8.31
CA ASP A 145 6.05 15.97 6.86
C ASP A 145 4.99 15.04 6.25
N VAL A 146 3.91 15.60 5.70
CA VAL A 146 2.79 14.82 5.15
C VAL A 146 3.24 13.86 4.03
N PRO A 147 4.06 14.28 3.04
CA PRO A 147 4.66 13.37 2.07
C PRO A 147 5.46 12.21 2.69
N GLY A 148 6.22 12.47 3.75
CA GLY A 148 6.97 11.44 4.48
C GLY A 148 6.06 10.50 5.25
N LEU A 149 5.06 11.04 5.94
CA LEU A 149 4.07 10.26 6.69
C LEU A 149 3.26 9.36 5.75
N ALA A 150 2.84 9.83 4.58
CA ALA A 150 2.13 9.00 3.60
C ALA A 150 2.96 7.77 3.17
N ARG A 151 4.27 7.95 2.95
CA ARG A 151 5.19 6.84 2.65
C ARG A 151 5.36 5.90 3.82
N ALA A 152 5.51 6.44 5.04
CA ALA A 152 5.62 5.65 6.26
C ALA A 152 4.35 4.81 6.48
N THR A 153 3.17 5.39 6.28
CA THR A 153 1.88 4.68 6.38
C THR A 153 1.77 3.57 5.33
N ALA A 154 2.12 3.84 4.08
CA ALA A 154 2.11 2.81 3.03
C ALA A 154 3.11 1.67 3.32
N ALA A 155 4.32 1.98 3.80
CA ALA A 155 5.31 0.99 4.18
C ALA A 155 4.86 0.17 5.40
N ALA A 156 4.28 0.82 6.40
CA ALA A 156 3.72 0.16 7.58
C ALA A 156 2.57 -0.78 7.19
N PHE A 157 1.69 -0.38 6.28
CA PHE A 157 0.61 -1.22 5.78
C PHE A 157 1.16 -2.52 5.15
N VAL A 158 2.11 -2.41 4.20
CA VAL A 158 2.75 -3.58 3.59
C VAL A 158 3.49 -4.44 4.63
N GLY A 159 4.16 -3.81 5.59
CA GLY A 159 4.86 -4.51 6.66
C GLY A 159 3.91 -5.27 7.59
N LEU A 160 2.78 -4.67 7.96
CA LEU A 160 1.76 -5.29 8.81
C LEU A 160 1.11 -6.48 8.09
N GLU A 161 0.81 -6.35 6.80
CA GLU A 161 0.30 -7.47 5.99
C GLU A 161 1.26 -8.66 5.97
N LEU A 162 2.56 -8.40 5.83
CA LEU A 162 3.57 -9.45 5.89
C LEU A 162 3.75 -10.03 7.30
N TYR A 163 3.67 -9.19 8.32
CA TYR A 163 3.87 -9.58 9.71
C TYR A 163 2.70 -10.42 10.23
N GLU A 164 1.46 -10.05 9.88
CA GLU A 164 0.26 -10.75 10.32
C GLU A 164 0.23 -12.22 9.88
N GLY A 165 0.77 -12.54 8.69
CA GLY A 165 0.89 -13.92 8.24
C GLY A 165 1.82 -14.80 9.10
N VAL A 166 2.68 -14.18 9.91
CA VAL A 166 3.64 -14.85 10.80
C VAL A 166 3.17 -14.78 12.26
N ASP A 167 2.65 -13.64 12.69
CA ASP A 167 2.22 -13.36 14.06
C ASP A 167 0.93 -12.50 14.06
N PRO A 168 -0.25 -13.16 13.98
CA PRO A 168 -1.53 -12.46 13.93
C PRO A 168 -1.81 -11.64 15.20
N GLU A 169 -1.39 -12.13 16.37
CA GLU A 169 -1.59 -11.42 17.63
C GLU A 169 -0.71 -10.16 17.69
N GLY A 170 0.56 -10.27 17.29
CA GLY A 170 1.48 -9.14 17.20
C GLY A 170 1.02 -8.07 16.20
N ALA A 171 0.48 -8.47 15.05
CA ALA A 171 -0.12 -7.53 14.10
C ALA A 171 -1.34 -6.81 14.69
N GLY A 172 -2.21 -7.51 15.41
CA GLY A 172 -3.32 -6.92 16.15
C GLY A 172 -2.86 -5.86 17.16
N GLN A 173 -1.86 -6.19 17.98
CA GLN A 173 -1.26 -5.25 18.93
C GLN A 173 -0.66 -4.01 18.25
N ALA A 174 -0.05 -4.18 17.07
CA ALA A 174 0.48 -3.06 16.31
C ALA A 174 -0.64 -2.12 15.81
N PHE A 175 -1.77 -2.67 15.34
CA PHE A 175 -2.95 -1.87 14.99
C PHE A 175 -3.55 -1.15 16.20
N ASP A 176 -3.60 -1.78 17.37
CA ASP A 176 -4.08 -1.17 18.61
C ASP A 176 -3.18 0.00 19.05
N ALA A 177 -1.86 -0.14 18.89
CA ALA A 177 -0.91 0.93 19.17
C ALA A 177 -1.13 2.14 18.25
N LEU A 178 -1.41 1.92 16.96
CA LEU A 178 -1.75 2.99 16.01
C LEU A 178 -3.04 3.71 16.42
N GLU A 179 -4.04 2.99 16.93
CA GLU A 179 -5.25 3.60 17.47
C GLU A 179 -5.00 4.48 18.69
N GLY A 180 -4.13 4.04 19.60
CA GLY A 180 -3.69 4.85 20.72
C GLY A 180 -3.06 6.19 20.28
N LEU A 181 -2.23 6.16 19.21
CA LEU A 181 -1.65 7.36 18.64
C LEU A 181 -2.69 8.29 17.99
N VAL A 182 -3.68 7.73 17.28
CA VAL A 182 -4.78 8.50 16.70
C VAL A 182 -5.65 9.12 17.79
N ALA A 183 -5.93 8.40 18.87
CA ALA A 183 -6.67 8.93 20.03
C ALA A 183 -5.91 10.08 20.70
N LEU A 184 -4.59 9.94 20.86
CA LEU A 184 -3.74 11.02 21.37
C LEU A 184 -3.76 12.25 20.44
N ALA A 185 -3.68 12.05 19.12
CA ALA A 185 -3.78 13.13 18.14
C ALA A 185 -5.13 13.86 18.23
N GLY A 186 -6.24 13.13 18.33
CA GLY A 186 -7.57 13.72 18.54
C GLY A 186 -7.67 14.53 19.83
N ALA A 187 -7.09 14.03 20.94
CA ALA A 187 -7.04 14.79 22.18
C ALA A 187 -6.24 16.10 22.05
N LEU A 188 -5.15 16.12 21.27
CA LEU A 188 -4.37 17.32 20.98
C LEU A 188 -5.19 18.34 20.17
N ASP A 189 -6.02 17.88 19.24
CA ASP A 189 -6.92 18.74 18.45
C ASP A 189 -8.00 19.40 19.32
N GLU A 190 -8.50 18.71 20.34
CA GLU A 190 -9.51 19.24 21.28
C GLU A 190 -8.94 20.23 22.32
N MET A 191 -7.63 20.24 22.54
CA MET A 191 -7.03 21.10 23.56
C MET A 191 -7.13 22.59 23.24
N GLY A 192 -7.46 23.39 24.26
CA GLY A 192 -7.57 24.85 24.15
C GLY A 192 -6.25 25.56 23.76
N PRO A 193 -6.32 26.82 23.30
CA PRO A 193 -5.20 27.54 22.68
C PRO A 193 -3.95 27.73 23.57
N LEU A 194 -4.11 27.71 24.90
CA LEU A 194 -3.01 27.83 25.86
C LEU A 194 -2.16 26.56 25.95
N VAL A 195 -2.80 25.39 25.97
CA VAL A 195 -2.09 24.10 26.01
C VAL A 195 -1.41 23.82 24.68
N ARG A 196 -2.04 24.21 23.56
CA ARG A 196 -1.40 24.18 22.23
C ARG A 196 -0.12 25.02 22.18
N ARG A 197 -0.13 26.24 22.74
CA ARG A 197 1.08 27.09 22.82
C ARG A 197 2.19 26.46 23.67
N ALA A 198 1.86 25.85 24.80
CA ALA A 198 2.83 25.19 25.66
C ALA A 198 3.44 23.93 25.02
N ALA A 199 2.61 23.10 24.37
CA ALA A 199 3.07 21.94 23.60
C ALA A 199 3.99 22.36 22.44
N ARG A 200 3.59 23.38 21.67
CA ARG A 200 4.42 23.99 20.61
C ARG A 200 5.80 24.44 21.10
N ALA A 201 5.84 25.14 22.23
CA ALA A 201 7.09 25.66 22.81
C ALA A 201 8.03 24.54 23.28
N ARG A 202 7.48 23.40 23.71
CA ARG A 202 8.27 22.22 24.12
C ARG A 202 8.76 21.40 22.93
N LEU A 203 7.91 21.12 21.94
CA LEU A 203 8.28 20.31 20.78
C LEU A 203 9.38 20.97 19.93
N ARG A 204 9.31 22.28 19.72
CA ARG A 204 10.37 23.05 19.01
C ARG A 204 11.73 23.08 19.70
N ARG A 205 11.81 22.71 20.97
CA ARG A 205 13.09 22.60 21.70
C ARG A 205 13.77 21.25 21.50
N HIS A 206 13.12 20.28 20.87
CA HIS A 206 13.61 18.90 20.72
C HIS A 206 13.70 18.43 19.25
N SER A 207 13.32 19.30 18.31
CA SER A 207 13.54 19.19 16.87
C SER A 207 14.72 20.06 16.45
#